data_AF-A0A838AHU6-F1
#
_entry.id   AF-A0A838AHU6-F1
#
_cell.length_a   1.000
_cell.length_b   1.000
_cell.length_c   1.000
_cell.angle_alpha   90.00
_cell.angle_beta   90.00
_cell.angle_gamma   90.00
#
_symmetry.space_group_name_H-M   'P 1'
#
loop_
_entity.id
_entity.type
_entity.pdbx_description
1 polymer ?
#
loop_
_entity_poly.entity_id
_entity_poly.type
_entity_poly.pdbx_seq_one_letter_code
_entity_poly.pdbx_strand_id
1 'polypeptide(L)'
;MIAAITIPLFISLTIGLIGYLSYRFIIFDYLCNRTVNLTLKKYDIRKTQYQIIKEFYEKNHSQISDKKILHLTKKYRQKEPEKFLTMYDFIRDNS
;
A
#
# COMPACT_ATOMS: atom_id res chain seq x y z
N MET A 1 -13.32 36.63 -28.28
CA MET A 1 -11.93 36.13 -28.31
C MET A 1 -11.48 35.54 -26.98
N ILE A 2 -11.61 36.25 -25.85
CA ILE A 2 -11.12 35.80 -24.54
C ILE A 2 -11.71 34.44 -24.12
N ALA A 3 -13.03 34.28 -24.14
CA ALA A 3 -13.70 33.04 -23.73
C ALA A 3 -13.27 31.79 -24.55
N ALA A 4 -12.95 31.95 -25.84
CA ALA A 4 -12.52 30.85 -26.70
C ALA A 4 -11.14 30.28 -26.31
N ILE A 5 -10.32 31.08 -25.63
CA ILE A 5 -8.99 30.67 -25.12
C ILE A 5 -9.11 30.19 -23.67
N THR A 6 -9.95 30.86 -22.87
CA THR A 6 -10.08 30.58 -21.44
C THR A 6 -10.71 29.22 -21.16
N ILE A 7 -11.77 28.84 -21.89
CA ILE A 7 -12.47 27.56 -21.70
C ILE A 7 -11.54 26.34 -21.85
N PRO A 8 -10.79 26.17 -22.96
CA PRO A 8 -9.89 25.02 -23.13
C PRO A 8 -8.74 25.00 -22.11
N LEU A 9 -8.26 26.17 -21.66
CA LEU A 9 -7.26 26.27 -20.60
C LEU A 9 -7.76 25.70 -19.27
N PHE A 10 -8.99 26.04 -18.86
CA PHE A 10 -9.59 25.49 -17.65
C PHE A 10 -9.86 23.98 -17.76
N ILE A 11 -10.24 23.49 -18.94
CA ILE A 11 -10.42 22.05 -19.18
C ILE A 11 -9.08 21.32 -19.05
N SER A 12 -8.00 21.84 -19.66
CA SER A 12 -6.67 21.25 -19.56
C SER A 12 -6.17 21.22 -18.10
N LEU A 13 -6.38 22.31 -17.37
CA LEU A 13 -6.00 22.41 -15.97
C LEU A 13 -6.73 21.38 -15.10
N THR A 14 -8.06 21.26 -15.28
CA THR A 14 -8.87 20.32 -14.48
C THR A 14 -8.48 18.87 -14.76
N ILE A 15 -8.28 18.50 -16.03
CA ILE A 15 -7.82 17.15 -16.41
C ILE A 15 -6.44 16.86 -15.84
N GLY A 16 -5.50 17.81 -15.92
CA GLY A 16 -4.17 17.64 -15.33
C GLY A 16 -4.21 17.41 -13.82
N LEU A 17 -5.04 18.18 -13.11
CA LEU A 17 -5.21 18.04 -11.66
C LEU A 17 -5.84 16.70 -11.29
N ILE A 18 -6.91 16.30 -11.98
CA ILE A 18 -7.61 15.02 -11.77
C ILE A 18 -6.69 13.84 -12.08
N GLY A 19 -5.92 13.93 -13.17
CA GLY A 19 -4.96 12.91 -13.56
C GLY A 19 -3.86 12.73 -12.51
N TYR A 20 -3.29 13.84 -12.02
CA TYR A 20 -2.28 13.81 -10.97
C TYR A 20 -2.83 13.20 -9.66
N LEU A 21 -4.02 13.63 -9.23
CA LEU A 21 -4.66 13.09 -8.02
C LEU A 21 -4.96 11.60 -8.16
N SER A 22 -5.51 11.18 -9.30
CA SER A 22 -5.81 9.77 -9.57
C SER A 22 -4.55 8.90 -9.55
N TYR A 23 -3.45 9.38 -10.17
CA TYR A 23 -2.16 8.69 -10.12
C TYR A 23 -1.66 8.54 -8.69
N ARG A 24 -1.65 9.64 -7.93
CA ARG A 24 -1.09 9.67 -6.57
C ARG A 24 -1.87 8.83 -5.57
N PHE A 25 -3.20 8.77 -5.68
CA PHE A 25 -4.03 8.08 -4.68
C PHE A 25 -4.40 6.65 -5.06
N ILE A 26 -4.66 6.38 -6.35
CA ILE A 26 -5.16 5.08 -6.79
C ILE A 26 -4.03 4.25 -7.38
N ILE A 27 -3.35 4.77 -8.40
CA ILE A 27 -2.33 4.01 -9.14
C ILE A 27 -1.14 3.69 -8.24
N PHE A 28 -0.67 4.67 -7.47
CA PHE A 28 0.44 4.48 -6.53
C PHE A 28 0.13 3.39 -5.49
N ASP A 29 -1.04 3.43 -4.85
CA ASP A 29 -1.43 2.44 -3.84
C ASP A 29 -1.55 1.03 -4.44
N TYR A 30 -2.11 0.94 -5.66
CA TYR A 30 -2.20 -0.30 -6.42
C TYR A 30 -0.83 -0.88 -6.77
N LEU A 31 0.11 -0.04 -7.22
CA LEU A 31 1.47 -0.46 -7.55
C LEU A 31 2.20 -0.97 -6.31
N CYS A 32 2.13 -0.26 -5.17
CA CYS A 32 2.75 -0.75 -3.95
C CYS A 32 2.14 -2.09 -3.49
N ASN A 33 0.82 -2.29 -3.66
CA ASN A 33 0.17 -3.57 -3.34
C ASN A 33 0.73 -4.71 -4.18
N ARG A 34 0.77 -4.47 -5.50
CA ARG A 34 1.24 -5.45 -6.47
C ARG A 34 2.70 -5.80 -6.22
N THR A 35 3.56 -4.81 -6.00
CA THR A 35 4.99 -5.03 -5.74
C THR A 35 5.20 -5.88 -4.50
N VAL A 36 4.58 -5.54 -3.37
CA VAL A 36 4.76 -6.34 -2.15
C VAL A 36 4.21 -7.75 -2.32
N ASN A 37 3.06 -7.94 -2.97
CA ASN A 37 2.53 -9.28 -3.23
C ASN A 37 3.42 -10.11 -4.16
N LEU A 38 4.01 -9.49 -5.18
CA LEU A 38 4.98 -10.15 -6.06
C LEU A 38 6.23 -10.56 -5.28
N THR A 39 6.72 -9.69 -4.40
CA THR A 39 7.86 -10.01 -3.52
C THR A 39 7.54 -11.18 -2.61
N LEU A 40 6.40 -11.17 -1.90
CA LEU A 40 5.98 -12.28 -1.06
C LEU A 40 5.88 -13.59 -1.86
N LYS A 41 5.29 -13.55 -3.06
CA LYS A 41 5.21 -14.71 -3.95
C LYS A 41 6.58 -15.20 -4.43
N LYS A 42 7.53 -14.29 -4.67
CA LYS A 42 8.91 -14.62 -5.08
C LYS A 42 9.65 -15.43 -4.00
N TYR A 43 9.35 -15.16 -2.72
CA TYR A 43 9.90 -15.91 -1.58
C TYR A 43 9.02 -17.12 -1.17
N ASP A 44 8.09 -17.55 -2.02
CA ASP A 44 7.11 -18.62 -1.75
C ASP A 44 6.25 -18.40 -0.48
N ILE A 45 6.13 -17.14 -0.05
CA ILE A 45 5.30 -16.77 1.10
C ILE A 45 3.85 -16.73 0.64
N ARG A 46 3.09 -17.77 0.99
CA ARG A 46 1.65 -17.88 0.70
C ARG A 46 0.77 -17.02 1.61
N LYS A 47 1.33 -16.46 2.68
CA LYS A 47 0.60 -15.62 3.64
C LYS A 47 0.32 -14.25 3.08
N THR A 48 -0.86 -13.71 3.37
CA THR A 48 -1.21 -12.33 3.01
C THR A 48 -0.51 -11.33 3.92
N GLN A 49 -0.28 -10.11 3.42
CA GLN A 49 0.28 -8.99 4.21
C GLN A 49 -0.48 -8.76 5.53
N TYR A 50 -1.81 -8.92 5.50
CA TYR A 50 -2.68 -8.84 6.68
C TYR A 50 -2.37 -9.94 7.70
N GLN A 51 -2.28 -11.19 7.24
CA GLN A 51 -1.98 -12.34 8.09
C GLN A 51 -0.59 -12.23 8.71
N ILE A 52 0.41 -11.80 7.95
CA ILE A 52 1.78 -11.59 8.45
C ILE A 52 1.77 -10.60 9.62
N ILE A 53 1.10 -9.46 9.47
CA ILE A 53 1.01 -8.47 10.56
C ILE A 53 0.23 -9.04 11.75
N LYS A 54 -0.92 -9.69 11.50
CA LYS A 54 -1.75 -10.26 12.56
C LYS A 54 -0.95 -11.26 13.40
N GLU A 55 -0.33 -12.25 12.76
CA GLU A 55 0.45 -13.28 13.44
C GLU A 55 1.67 -12.73 14.16
N PHE A 56 2.36 -11.74 13.57
CA PHE A 56 3.52 -11.10 14.20
C PHE A 56 3.14 -10.46 15.54
N TYR A 57 2.02 -9.74 15.59
CA TYR A 57 1.59 -9.09 16.82
C TYR A 57 0.94 -10.06 17.81
N GLU A 58 0.26 -11.10 17.34
CA GLU A 58 -0.23 -12.20 18.20
C GLU A 58 0.93 -12.92 18.90
N LYS A 59 2.02 -13.23 18.18
CA LYS A 59 3.24 -13.82 18.79
C LYS A 59 3.95 -12.86 19.77
N ASN A 60 3.87 -11.56 19.53
CA ASN A 60 4.44 -10.53 20.42
C ASN A 60 3.49 -10.12 21.58
N HIS A 61 2.51 -10.97 21.94
CA HIS A 61 1.51 -10.73 23.01
C HIS A 61 0.73 -9.41 22.88
N SER A 62 0.66 -8.84 21.68
CA SER A 62 0.01 -7.57 21.40
C SER A 62 -1.24 -7.81 20.57
N GLN A 63 -2.41 -7.91 21.20
CA GLN A 63 -3.65 -7.98 20.44
C GLN A 63 -3.96 -6.63 19.80
N ILE A 64 -4.08 -6.61 18.47
CA ILE A 64 -4.37 -5.42 17.69
C ILE A 64 -5.72 -5.59 16.99
N SER A 65 -6.55 -4.54 17.04
CA SER A 65 -7.80 -4.50 16.29
C SER A 65 -7.55 -4.52 14.77
N ASP A 66 -8.41 -5.21 14.02
CA ASP A 66 -8.38 -5.34 12.56
C ASP A 66 -8.24 -4.00 11.82
N LYS A 67 -8.89 -2.93 12.33
CA LYS A 67 -8.77 -1.57 11.76
C LYS A 67 -7.34 -1.05 11.80
N LYS A 68 -6.64 -1.32 12.90
CA LYS A 68 -5.25 -0.90 13.10
C LYS A 68 -4.31 -1.78 12.27
N ILE A 69 -4.60 -3.07 12.10
CA ILE A 69 -3.86 -3.95 11.17
C ILE A 69 -3.97 -3.44 9.73
N LEU A 70 -5.18 -3.07 9.28
CA LEU A 70 -5.38 -2.51 7.93
C LEU A 70 -4.59 -1.21 7.73
N HIS A 71 -4.63 -0.30 8.71
CA HIS A 71 -3.87 0.95 8.66
C HIS A 71 -2.35 0.71 8.62
N LEU A 72 -1.85 -0.22 9.44
CA LEU A 72 -0.44 -0.61 9.44
C LEU A 72 -0.03 -1.25 8.12
N THR A 73 -0.87 -2.13 7.56
CA THR A 73 -0.64 -2.75 6.26
C THR A 73 -0.43 -1.70 5.18
N LYS A 74 -1.33 -0.70 5.12
CA LYS A 74 -1.22 0.39 4.16
C LYS A 74 0.05 1.22 4.38
N LYS A 75 0.36 1.56 5.64
CA LYS A 75 1.55 2.33 5.99
C LYS A 75 2.85 1.61 5.59
N TYR A 76 3.00 0.34 5.97
CA TYR A 76 4.20 -0.44 5.67
C TYR A 76 4.36 -0.67 4.18
N ARG A 77 3.28 -0.97 3.46
CA ARG A 77 3.31 -1.11 2.00
C ARG A 77 3.82 0.15 1.29
N GLN A 78 3.47 1.35 1.77
CA GLN A 78 3.85 2.61 1.13
C GLN A 78 5.20 3.15 1.57
N LYS A 79 5.62 2.90 2.83
CA LYS A 79 6.81 3.52 3.41
C LYS A 79 7.96 2.56 3.69
N GLU A 80 7.67 1.32 4.06
CA GLU A 80 8.66 0.38 4.61
C GLU A 80 8.29 -1.07 4.19
N PRO A 81 8.30 -1.40 2.89
CA PRO A 81 7.84 -2.69 2.39
C PRO A 81 8.71 -3.86 2.87
N GLU A 82 9.99 -3.64 3.14
CA GLU A 82 10.89 -4.65 3.72
C GLU A 82 10.40 -5.21 5.06
N LYS A 83 9.62 -4.44 5.85
CA LYS A 83 9.10 -4.92 7.14
C LYS A 83 8.25 -6.18 7.03
N PHE A 84 7.58 -6.41 5.90
CA PHE A 84 6.81 -7.63 5.71
C PHE A 84 7.69 -8.89 5.68
N LEU A 85 8.89 -8.80 5.11
CA LEU A 85 9.84 -9.91 5.07
C LEU A 85 10.43 -10.14 6.46
N THR A 86 10.89 -9.09 7.13
CA THR A 86 11.45 -9.19 8.49
C THR A 86 10.43 -9.74 9.49
N MET A 87 9.17 -9.30 9.42
CA MET A 87 8.10 -9.84 10.26
C MET A 87 7.85 -11.31 9.97
N TYR A 88 7.86 -11.70 8.70
CA TYR A 88 7.67 -13.10 8.31
C TYR A 88 8.84 -13.98 8.77
N ASP A 89 10.08 -13.53 8.60
CA ASP A 89 11.27 -14.24 9.10
C ASP A 89 11.20 -14.43 10.61
N PHE A 90 10.83 -13.39 11.37
CA PHE A 90 10.60 -13.50 12.81
C PHE A 90 9.53 -14.53 13.17
N ILE A 91 8.40 -14.55 12.43
CA ILE A 91 7.34 -15.55 12.66
C ILE A 91 7.87 -16.96 12.40
N ARG A 92 8.64 -17.16 11.32
CA ARG A 92 9.21 -18.46 10.94
C ARG A 92 10.21 -18.96 11.97
N ASP A 93 11.14 -18.09 12.40
CA ASP A 93 12.24 -18.47 13.28
C ASP A 93 11.76 -18.72 14.73
N ASN A 94 10.64 -18.12 15.13
CA ASN A 94 9.98 -18.34 16.42
C ASN A 94 8.75 -19.27 16.31
N SER A 95 8.63 -20.05 15.23
CA SER A 95 7.57 -21.07 15.06
C SER A 95 8.07 -22.45 15.43
#